data_AF-A0A5C8NNK3-F1
#
_entry.id   AF-A0A5C8NNK3-F1
#
_cell.length_a   1.000
_cell.length_b   1.000
_cell.length_c   1.000
_cell.angle_alpha   90.00
_cell.angle_beta   90.00
_cell.angle_gamma   90.00
#
_symmetry.space_group_name_H-M   'P 1'
#
loop_
_entity.id
_entity.type
_entity.pdbx_description
1 polymer ?
#
loop_
_entity_poly.entity_id
_entity_poly.type
_entity_poly.pdbx_seq_one_letter_code
_entity_poly.pdbx_strand_id
1 'polypeptide(L)'
;MLKKWMNESKKNQKGLTLVELLAVVVILAIVAAIAFVLIGNVIENSKKDAHVANAQQIISAAKMYDSTIGMENKKVTLQTLQSEEHGLIGTMQSPWKKNEYDSINNSEDVIVTKDGDEFTISGFNVSEKCDMGNKTESELNKEGRKVCIKKKEK
;
A
#
# COMPACT_ATOMS: atom_id res chain seq x y z
N MET A 1 13.72 47.18 60.83
CA MET A 1 13.10 45.84 61.04
C MET A 1 12.27 45.40 59.83
N LEU A 2 12.88 45.32 58.64
CA LEU A 2 12.16 45.04 57.37
C LEU A 2 12.67 43.78 56.63
N LYS A 3 13.58 43.02 57.24
CA LYS A 3 14.27 41.90 56.57
C LYS A 3 13.58 40.54 56.73
N LYS A 4 12.38 40.51 57.33
CA LYS A 4 11.67 39.26 57.71
C LYS A 4 10.49 38.88 56.80
N TRP A 5 10.12 39.74 55.85
CA TRP A 5 8.94 39.55 54.98
C TRP A 5 9.26 39.10 53.55
N MET A 6 10.53 38.95 53.18
CA MET A 6 10.94 38.60 51.80
C MET A 6 11.31 37.12 51.63
N ASN A 7 10.88 36.23 52.53
CA ASN A 7 11.33 34.82 52.54
C ASN A 7 10.22 33.75 52.56
N GLU A 8 8.94 34.12 52.41
CA GLU A 8 7.82 33.17 52.53
C GLU A 8 7.12 32.81 51.20
N SER A 9 7.48 33.40 50.06
CA SER A 9 6.79 33.14 48.77
C SER A 9 7.41 32.03 47.90
N LYS A 10 8.42 31.30 48.38
CA LYS A 10 9.12 30.24 47.58
C LYS A 10 8.80 28.79 48.00
N LYS A 11 7.74 28.55 48.78
CA LYS A 11 7.48 27.21 49.36
C LYS A 11 6.28 26.42 48.83
N ASN A 12 5.45 26.92 47.91
CA ASN A 12 4.21 26.21 47.52
C ASN A 12 3.99 25.89 46.02
N GLN A 13 5.04 25.88 45.19
CA GLN A 13 4.94 25.48 43.77
C GLN A 13 5.55 24.09 43.48
N LYS A 14 5.87 23.30 44.52
CA LYS A 14 6.63 22.04 44.38
C LYS A 14 5.80 20.80 44.01
N GLY A 15 4.46 20.91 43.95
CA GLY A 15 3.57 19.78 43.67
C GLY A 15 2.90 19.79 42.29
N LEU A 16 2.91 20.92 41.59
CA LEU A 16 2.17 21.08 40.33
C LEU A 16 2.93 20.59 39.09
N THR A 17 4.25 20.38 39.15
CA THR A 17 5.03 20.05 37.95
C THR A 17 5.07 18.56 37.59
N LEU A 18 5.09 17.65 38.57
CA LEU A 18 5.21 16.21 38.28
C LEU A 18 3.86 15.54 38.06
N VAL A 19 2.85 15.87 38.86
CA VAL A 19 1.52 15.26 38.76
C VAL A 19 0.81 15.69 37.48
N GLU A 20 0.96 16.95 37.08
CA GLU A 20 0.38 17.47 35.83
C GLU A 20 1.02 16.80 34.60
N LEU A 21 2.36 16.69 34.57
CA LEU A 21 3.05 15.97 33.50
C LEU A 21 2.69 14.48 33.50
N LEU A 22 2.53 13.86 34.66
CA LEU A 22 2.11 12.47 34.78
C LEU A 22 0.71 12.25 34.20
N ALA A 23 -0.25 13.11 34.53
CA ALA A 23 -1.61 13.03 33.99
C ALA A 23 -1.63 13.14 32.46
N VAL A 24 -0.80 14.02 31.88
CA VAL A 24 -0.68 14.16 30.41
C VAL A 24 -0.12 12.89 29.77
N VAL A 25 0.95 12.32 30.32
CA VAL A 25 1.55 11.08 29.78
C VAL A 25 0.58 9.90 29.86
N VAL A 26 -0.21 9.80 30.95
CA VAL A 26 -1.26 8.77 31.08
C VAL A 26 -2.31 8.91 29.99
N ILE A 27 -2.80 10.14 29.74
CA ILE A 27 -3.77 10.38 28.66
C ILE A 27 -3.16 10.05 27.29
N LEU A 28 -1.92 10.46 27.02
CA LEU A 28 -1.22 10.14 25.76
C LEU A 28 -1.03 8.63 25.58
N ALA A 29 -0.73 7.89 26.64
CA ALA A 29 -0.58 6.43 26.58
C ALA A 29 -1.90 5.74 26.18
N ILE A 30 -3.04 6.18 26.73
CA ILE A 30 -4.36 5.64 26.39
C ILE A 30 -4.72 5.95 24.93
N VAL A 31 -4.50 7.19 24.48
CA VAL A 31 -4.78 7.59 23.10
C VAL A 31 -3.87 6.83 22.12
N ALA A 32 -2.58 6.70 22.43
CA ALA A 32 -1.63 5.96 21.59
C ALA A 32 -2.00 4.48 21.45
N ALA A 33 -2.49 3.84 22.52
CA ALA A 33 -2.89 2.43 22.49
C ALA A 33 -4.04 2.17 21.50
N ILE A 34 -5.09 3.01 21.49
CA ILE A 34 -6.22 2.87 20.56
C ILE A 34 -5.79 3.22 19.12
N ALA A 35 -5.00 4.29 18.97
CA ALA A 35 -4.52 4.74 17.67
C ALA A 35 -3.71 3.66 16.94
N PHE A 36 -2.87 2.91 17.66
CA PHE A 36 -2.02 1.87 17.08
C PHE A 36 -2.83 0.78 16.35
N VAL A 37 -3.92 0.29 16.95
CA VAL A 37 -4.76 -0.76 16.35
C VAL A 37 -5.48 -0.26 15.10
N LEU A 38 -5.98 0.98 15.13
CA LEU A 38 -6.69 1.59 13.99
C LEU A 38 -5.76 1.80 12.79
N ILE A 39 -4.54 2.29 13.03
CA ILE A 39 -3.55 2.57 11.99
C ILE A 39 -3.14 1.30 11.24
N GLY A 40 -3.02 0.16 11.93
CA GLY A 40 -2.65 -1.12 11.30
C GLY A 40 -3.63 -1.55 10.19
N ASN A 41 -4.94 -1.42 10.43
CA ASN A 41 -5.96 -1.77 9.43
C ASN A 41 -5.99 -0.80 8.26
N VAL A 42 -5.80 0.50 8.51
CA VAL A 42 -5.75 1.53 7.47
C VAL A 42 -4.55 1.29 6.55
N ILE A 43 -3.37 1.04 7.14
CA ILE A 43 -2.15 0.75 6.37
C ILE A 43 -2.34 -0.49 5.50
N GLU A 44 -2.89 -1.59 6.05
CA GLU A 44 -3.11 -2.81 5.27
C GLU A 44 -4.10 -2.59 4.11
N ASN A 45 -5.11 -1.75 4.33
CA ASN A 45 -6.05 -1.38 3.29
C ASN A 45 -5.37 -0.58 2.17
N SER A 46 -4.57 0.43 2.53
CA SER A 46 -3.80 1.22 1.56
C SER A 46 -2.79 0.38 0.78
N LYS A 47 -2.18 -0.64 1.41
CA LYS A 47 -1.28 -1.58 0.73
C LYS A 47 -2.01 -2.41 -0.32
N LYS A 48 -3.20 -2.92 0.01
CA LYS A 48 -4.04 -3.64 -0.95
C LYS A 48 -4.49 -2.74 -2.11
N ASP A 49 -4.89 -1.50 -1.81
CA ASP A 49 -5.27 -0.53 -2.83
C ASP A 49 -4.10 -0.23 -3.77
N ALA A 50 -2.88 -0.05 -3.24
CA ALA A 50 -1.68 0.15 -4.05
C ALA A 50 -1.34 -1.06 -4.94
N HIS A 51 -1.54 -2.29 -4.45
CA HIS A 51 -1.34 -3.50 -5.27
C HIS A 51 -2.35 -3.62 -6.40
N VAL A 52 -3.62 -3.31 -6.14
CA VAL A 52 -4.66 -3.28 -7.18
C VAL A 52 -4.36 -2.17 -8.19
N ALA A 53 -3.90 -0.99 -7.73
CA ALA A 53 -3.48 0.09 -8.60
C ALA A 53 -2.30 -0.31 -9.50
N ASN A 54 -1.33 -1.07 -8.99
CA ASN A 54 -0.24 -1.62 -9.80
C ASN A 54 -0.78 -2.54 -10.92
N ALA A 55 -1.73 -3.43 -10.61
CA ALA A 55 -2.37 -4.27 -11.63
C ALA A 55 -3.15 -3.44 -12.67
N GLN A 56 -3.88 -2.41 -12.23
CA GLN A 56 -4.57 -1.48 -13.13
C GLN A 56 -3.58 -0.70 -14.03
N GLN A 57 -2.41 -0.33 -13.51
CA GLN A 57 -1.35 0.30 -14.30
C GLN A 57 -0.81 -0.64 -15.38
N ILE A 58 -0.59 -1.92 -15.05
CA ILE A 58 -0.16 -2.93 -16.04
C ILE A 58 -1.20 -3.06 -17.15
N ILE A 59 -2.49 -3.15 -16.81
CA ILE A 59 -3.57 -3.21 -17.80
C ILE A 59 -3.62 -1.93 -18.64
N SER A 60 -3.44 -0.76 -18.03
CA SER A 60 -3.42 0.52 -18.74
C SER A 60 -2.25 0.60 -19.72
N ALA A 61 -1.08 0.10 -19.33
CA ALA A 61 0.08 -0.02 -20.22
C ALA A 61 -0.19 -1.01 -21.37
N ALA A 62 -0.80 -2.16 -21.09
CA ALA A 62 -1.18 -3.14 -22.11
C ALA A 62 -2.21 -2.58 -23.12
N LYS A 63 -3.18 -1.78 -22.64
CA LYS A 63 -4.13 -1.07 -23.49
C LYS A 63 -3.44 -0.07 -24.41
N MET A 64 -2.50 0.69 -23.86
CA MET A 64 -1.70 1.63 -24.64
C MET A 64 -0.88 0.88 -25.70
N TYR A 65 -0.23 -0.22 -25.31
CA TYR A 65 0.53 -1.09 -26.21
C TYR A 65 -0.34 -1.62 -27.37
N ASP A 66 -1.53 -2.11 -27.07
CA ASP A 66 -2.46 -2.61 -28.08
C ASP A 66 -2.95 -1.52 -29.04
N SER A 67 -3.07 -0.28 -28.55
CA SER A 67 -3.50 0.86 -29.36
C SER A 67 -2.39 1.42 -30.24
N THR A 68 -1.11 1.26 -29.85
CA THR A 68 0.04 1.84 -30.57
C THR A 68 0.75 0.83 -31.47
N ILE A 69 0.96 -0.39 -30.99
CA ILE A 69 1.74 -1.44 -31.65
C ILE A 69 0.84 -2.62 -32.03
N GLY A 70 -0.13 -2.95 -31.17
CA GLY A 70 -1.01 -4.10 -31.31
C GLY A 70 -0.46 -5.34 -30.59
N MET A 71 -1.36 -6.14 -30.01
CA MET A 71 -0.98 -7.39 -29.35
C MET A 71 -0.97 -8.58 -30.30
N GLU A 72 0.14 -9.30 -30.37
CA GLU A 72 0.18 -10.61 -31.01
C GLU A 72 -0.60 -11.64 -30.17
N ASN A 73 -1.45 -12.44 -30.83
CA ASN A 73 -2.32 -13.44 -30.18
C ASN A 73 -3.19 -12.87 -29.04
N LYS A 74 -3.49 -11.55 -29.09
CA LYS A 74 -4.21 -10.83 -28.04
C LYS A 74 -3.55 -10.91 -26.65
N LYS A 75 -2.22 -11.06 -26.60
CA LYS A 75 -1.47 -11.18 -25.35
C LYS A 75 -0.27 -10.24 -25.34
N VAL A 76 0.10 -9.77 -24.15
CA VAL A 76 1.34 -9.04 -23.90
C VAL A 76 1.87 -9.39 -22.51
N THR A 77 3.19 -9.52 -22.38
CA THR A 77 3.85 -9.82 -21.10
C THR A 77 4.30 -8.53 -20.43
N LEU A 78 4.45 -8.56 -19.10
CA LEU A 78 4.94 -7.42 -18.34
C LEU A 78 6.36 -7.02 -18.74
N GLN A 79 7.22 -7.99 -19.09
CA GLN A 79 8.56 -7.71 -19.64
C GLN A 79 8.50 -6.83 -20.90
N THR A 80 7.59 -7.12 -21.84
CA THR A 80 7.44 -6.29 -23.05
C THR A 80 6.96 -4.88 -22.71
N LEU A 81 6.08 -4.73 -21.71
CA LEU A 81 5.58 -3.41 -21.29
C LEU A 81 6.65 -2.59 -20.56
N GLN A 82 7.57 -3.25 -19.86
CA GLN A 82 8.66 -2.65 -19.09
C GLN A 82 9.97 -2.50 -19.88
N SER A 83 10.03 -3.02 -21.12
CA SER A 83 11.23 -2.94 -21.93
C SER A 83 11.61 -1.49 -22.22
N GLU A 84 12.91 -1.21 -22.34
CA GLU A 84 13.40 0.13 -22.71
C GLU A 84 12.95 0.56 -24.12
N GLU A 85 12.57 -0.41 -24.96
CA GLU A 85 12.08 -0.18 -26.33
C GLU A 85 10.69 0.47 -26.35
N HIS A 86 9.79 0.06 -25.45
CA HIS A 86 8.41 0.57 -25.41
C HIS A 86 8.16 1.51 -24.23
N GLY A 87 8.84 1.30 -23.10
CA GLY A 87 8.89 2.22 -21.96
C GLY A 87 7.52 2.61 -21.41
N LEU A 88 6.52 1.72 -21.49
CA LEU A 88 5.13 2.06 -21.17
C LEU A 88 4.85 2.05 -19.66
N ILE A 89 5.62 1.26 -18.91
CA ILE A 89 5.54 1.20 -17.45
C ILE A 89 6.92 0.94 -16.84
N GLY A 90 7.20 1.55 -15.70
CA GLY A 90 8.44 1.31 -14.94
C GLY A 90 8.38 0.03 -14.10
N THR A 91 9.47 -0.23 -13.38
CA THR A 91 9.48 -1.27 -12.34
C THR A 91 8.57 -0.86 -11.18
N MET A 92 7.83 -1.82 -10.66
CA MET A 92 6.89 -1.59 -9.56
C MET A 92 7.49 -2.04 -8.24
N GLN A 93 7.11 -1.35 -7.16
CA GLN A 93 7.52 -1.70 -5.80
C GLN A 93 6.34 -2.33 -5.04
N SER A 94 6.60 -3.40 -4.29
CA SER A 94 5.59 -3.99 -3.42
C SER A 94 5.21 -3.05 -2.26
N PRO A 95 3.91 -2.91 -1.95
CA PRO A 95 3.43 -2.20 -0.77
C PRO A 95 3.78 -2.86 0.58
N TRP A 96 4.12 -4.16 0.61
CA TRP A 96 4.38 -4.89 1.86
C TRP A 96 5.85 -5.01 2.21
N LYS A 97 6.68 -5.46 1.26
CA LYS A 97 8.10 -5.74 1.47
C LYS A 97 8.91 -5.22 0.30
N LYS A 98 10.03 -4.56 0.62
CA LYS A 98 11.03 -4.20 -0.37
C LYS A 98 11.50 -5.46 -1.12
N ASN A 99 11.61 -5.39 -2.44
CA ASN A 99 12.02 -6.46 -3.36
C ASN A 99 11.01 -7.59 -3.60
N GLU A 100 9.83 -7.58 -2.98
CA GLU A 100 8.84 -8.65 -3.19
C GLU A 100 8.33 -8.70 -4.64
N TYR A 101 8.42 -7.62 -5.41
CA TYR A 101 8.08 -7.60 -6.84
C TYR A 101 9.26 -7.87 -7.77
N ASP A 102 10.47 -8.09 -7.26
CA ASP A 102 11.65 -8.25 -8.10
C ASP A 102 11.55 -9.52 -8.97
N SER A 103 10.78 -10.52 -8.55
CA SER A 103 10.51 -11.74 -9.33
C SER A 103 9.56 -11.54 -10.52
N ILE A 104 8.75 -10.47 -10.52
CA ILE A 104 7.83 -10.17 -11.62
C ILE A 104 8.26 -8.99 -12.47
N ASN A 105 9.09 -8.09 -11.93
CA ASN A 105 9.65 -6.99 -12.69
C ASN A 105 10.52 -7.58 -13.80
N ASN A 106 10.22 -7.22 -15.05
CA ASN A 106 10.83 -7.74 -16.25
C ASN A 106 10.63 -9.25 -16.46
N SER A 107 9.56 -9.83 -15.87
CA SER A 107 9.20 -11.25 -16.06
C SER A 107 8.15 -11.44 -17.14
N GLU A 108 8.18 -12.61 -17.78
CA GLU A 108 7.15 -13.10 -18.71
C GLU A 108 5.94 -13.72 -17.99
N ASP A 109 6.04 -13.96 -16.68
CA ASP A 109 5.02 -14.66 -15.89
C ASP A 109 3.71 -13.86 -15.77
N VAL A 110 3.80 -12.54 -15.85
CA VAL A 110 2.64 -11.65 -15.78
C VAL A 110 2.18 -11.33 -17.19
N ILE A 111 0.97 -11.78 -17.53
CA ILE A 111 0.42 -11.69 -18.88
C ILE A 111 -0.90 -10.95 -18.83
N VAL A 112 -1.05 -9.95 -19.70
CA VAL A 112 -2.33 -9.33 -20.00
C VAL A 112 -2.87 -9.92 -21.30
N THR A 113 -4.11 -10.42 -21.25
CA THR A 113 -4.83 -10.95 -22.41
C THR A 113 -6.02 -10.05 -22.71
N LYS A 114 -6.29 -9.79 -24.00
CA LYS A 114 -7.47 -9.07 -24.47
C LYS A 114 -8.52 -10.05 -25.01
N ASP A 115 -9.76 -9.90 -24.56
CA ASP A 115 -10.92 -10.56 -25.16
C ASP A 115 -12.03 -9.54 -25.43
N GLY A 116 -12.31 -9.28 -26.71
CA GLY A 116 -13.13 -8.14 -27.11
C GLY A 116 -12.52 -6.82 -26.65
N ASP A 117 -13.27 -6.05 -25.87
CA ASP A 117 -12.82 -4.78 -25.25
C ASP A 117 -12.29 -4.95 -23.82
N GLU A 118 -12.34 -6.17 -23.27
CA GLU A 118 -11.96 -6.44 -21.90
C GLU A 118 -10.53 -6.98 -21.80
N PHE A 119 -9.78 -6.47 -20.81
CA PHE A 119 -8.40 -6.85 -20.54
C PHE A 119 -8.34 -7.63 -19.25
N THR A 120 -7.68 -8.79 -19.29
CA THR A 120 -7.52 -9.68 -18.14
C THR A 120 -6.04 -9.78 -17.78
N ILE A 121 -5.70 -9.51 -16.53
CA ILE A 121 -4.37 -9.76 -15.99
C ILE A 121 -4.31 -11.15 -15.36
N SER A 122 -3.21 -11.86 -15.62
CA SER A 122 -2.92 -13.19 -15.11
C SER A 122 -1.47 -13.29 -14.64
N GLY A 123 -1.20 -14.18 -13.69
CA GLY A 123 0.17 -14.42 -13.19
C GLY A 123 0.69 -13.39 -12.17
N PHE A 124 -0.06 -12.33 -11.87
CA PHE A 124 0.31 -11.31 -10.88
C PHE A 124 0.02 -11.74 -9.43
N ASN A 125 0.61 -12.87 -9.01
CA ASN A 125 0.37 -13.50 -7.69
C ASN A 125 1.63 -13.47 -6.81
N VAL A 126 2.11 -12.26 -6.52
CA VAL A 126 3.45 -12.06 -5.96
C VAL A 126 3.46 -11.92 -4.44
N SER A 127 2.33 -11.54 -3.84
CA SER A 127 2.23 -11.34 -2.40
C SER A 127 1.44 -12.47 -1.75
N GLU A 128 1.95 -13.02 -0.66
CA GLU A 128 1.17 -13.95 0.20
C GLU A 128 -0.02 -13.24 0.87
N LYS A 129 0.07 -11.92 1.01
CA LYS A 129 -0.91 -11.06 1.68
C LYS A 129 -2.12 -10.73 0.81
N CYS A 130 -1.95 -10.71 -0.50
CA CYS A 130 -2.98 -10.50 -1.50
C CYS A 130 -2.72 -11.38 -2.71
N ASP A 131 -3.60 -12.37 -2.88
CA ASP A 131 -3.76 -13.17 -4.09
C ASP A 131 -5.02 -12.67 -4.80
N MET A 132 -4.85 -12.15 -6.02
CA MET A 132 -5.97 -11.63 -6.83
C MET A 132 -6.46 -12.68 -7.83
N GLY A 133 -5.70 -13.75 -8.07
CA GLY A 133 -5.94 -14.66 -9.18
C GLY A 133 -5.93 -13.94 -10.53
N ASN A 134 -6.65 -14.51 -11.50
CA ASN A 134 -6.87 -13.85 -12.79
C ASN A 134 -8.05 -12.90 -12.65
N LYS A 135 -7.86 -11.64 -13.06
CA LYS A 135 -8.90 -10.61 -12.96
C LYS A 135 -9.02 -9.79 -14.22
N THR A 136 -10.27 -9.56 -14.61
CA THR A 136 -10.60 -8.58 -15.62
C THR A 136 -10.44 -7.17 -15.08
N GLU A 137 -10.21 -6.21 -15.96
CA GLU A 137 -10.20 -4.80 -15.62
C GLU A 137 -11.51 -4.35 -14.95
N SER A 138 -12.65 -4.84 -15.45
CA SER A 138 -13.97 -4.54 -14.88
C SER A 138 -14.08 -5.02 -13.44
N GLU A 139 -13.59 -6.22 -13.13
CA GLU A 139 -13.54 -6.73 -11.77
C GLU A 139 -12.62 -5.89 -10.88
N LEU A 140 -11.42 -5.53 -11.35
CA LEU A 140 -10.50 -4.70 -10.58
C LEU A 140 -11.10 -3.32 -10.26
N ASN A 141 -11.76 -2.69 -11.23
CA ASN A 141 -12.38 -1.39 -11.05
C ASN A 141 -13.62 -1.42 -10.15
N LYS A 142 -14.38 -2.53 -10.17
CA LYS A 142 -15.61 -2.67 -9.38
C LYS A 142 -15.33 -3.13 -7.95
N GLU A 143 -14.43 -4.09 -7.78
CA GLU A 143 -14.15 -4.72 -6.49
C GLU A 143 -13.00 -4.05 -5.73
N GLY A 144 -12.07 -3.41 -6.44
CA GLY A 144 -10.90 -2.75 -5.87
C GLY A 144 -10.13 -3.69 -4.94
N ARG A 145 -9.72 -3.21 -3.76
CA ARG A 145 -9.13 -4.01 -2.66
C ARG A 145 -9.87 -5.29 -2.25
N LYS A 146 -11.14 -5.50 -2.62
CA LYS A 146 -11.87 -6.75 -2.30
C LYS A 146 -11.40 -7.93 -3.14
N VAL A 147 -10.77 -7.70 -4.28
CA VAL A 147 -10.14 -8.76 -5.09
C VAL A 147 -8.98 -9.44 -4.35
N CYS A 148 -8.40 -8.76 -3.36
CA CYS A 148 -7.30 -9.28 -2.55
C CYS A 148 -7.79 -10.32 -1.53
N ILE A 149 -7.67 -11.60 -1.90
CA ILE A 149 -7.94 -12.73 -1.01
C ILE A 149 -6.62 -13.10 -0.32
N LYS A 150 -6.65 -13.41 0.98
CA LYS A 150 -5.46 -13.99 1.63
C LYS A 150 -5.24 -15.38 1.03
N LYS A 151 -4.04 -15.64 0.51
CA LYS A 151 -3.65 -16.98 0.08
C LYS A 151 -3.85 -17.91 1.27
N LYS A 152 -4.68 -18.95 1.13
CA LYS A 152 -4.80 -19.97 2.17
C LYS A 152 -3.45 -20.70 2.21
N GLU A 153 -2.67 -20.47 3.26
CA GLU A 153 -1.57 -21.38 3.61
C GLU A 153 -2.17 -22.79 3.70
N LYS A 154 -1.68 -23.69 2.86
CA LYS A 154 -1.93 -25.13 2.99
C LYS A 154 -1.02 -25.69 4.05
#